data_AF-A0A9E3AQU9-F1
#
_entry.id   AF-A0A9E3AQU9-F1
#
_cell.length_a   1.000
_cell.length_b   1.000
_cell.length_c   1.000
_cell.angle_alpha   90.00
_cell.angle_beta   90.00
_cell.angle_gamma   90.00
#
_symmetry.space_group_name_H-M   'P 1'
#
loop_
_entity.id
_entity.type
_entity.pdbx_description
1 polymer ?
#
loop_
_entity_poly.entity_id
_entity_poly.type
_entity_poly.pdbx_seq_one_letter_code
_entity_poly.pdbx_strand_id
1 'polypeptide(L)' 'NAGACVQLETLYGDNTHHIAESGFKALAGALREAVERDPKTGGHAPSTKGVL' A
#
# COMPACT_ATOMS: atom_id res chain seq x y z
N ASN A 1 4.32 -1.20 -14.78
CA ASN A 1 4.58 -1.32 -13.33
C ASN A 1 4.25 -0.02 -12.63
N ALA A 2 3.94 -0.08 -11.33
CA ALA A 2 3.34 1.03 -10.58
C ALA A 2 4.33 2.04 -9.96
N GLY A 3 5.64 1.75 -9.92
CA GLY A 3 6.63 2.68 -9.33
C GLY A 3 6.51 2.84 -7.80
N ALA A 4 5.97 1.84 -7.10
CA ALA A 4 5.80 1.85 -5.66
C ALA A 4 6.75 0.88 -4.95
N CYS A 5 7.12 1.21 -3.72
CA CYS A 5 7.75 0.25 -2.80
C CYS A 5 6.64 -0.53 -2.09
N VAL A 6 6.61 -1.85 -2.27
CA VAL A 6 5.58 -2.72 -1.69
C VAL A 6 6.28 -3.78 -0.84
N GLN A 7 5.90 -3.84 0.43
CA GLN A 7 6.24 -4.95 1.32
C GLN A 7 4.95 -5.70 1.63
N LEU A 8 4.99 -7.03 1.50
CA LEU A 8 3.86 -7.89 1.78
C LEU A 8 4.35 -9.11 2.55
N GLU A 9 3.75 -9.35 3.71
CA GLU A 9 4.09 -10.45 4.59
C GLU A 9 2.82 -11.10 5.10
N THR A 10 2.81 -12.43 5.08
CA THR A 10 1.78 -13.22 5.76
C THR A 10 2.41 -13.78 7.03
N LEU A 11 2.01 -13.25 8.20
CA LEU A 11 2.61 -13.59 9.48
C LEU A 11 2.43 -15.07 9.85
N TYR A 12 1.33 -15.69 9.41
CA TYR A 12 1.00 -17.09 9.63
C TYR A 12 -0.09 -17.57 8.66
N GLY A 13 -0.13 -18.87 8.41
CA GLY A 13 -1.20 -19.53 7.66
C GLY A 13 -0.76 -20.87 7.08
N ASP A 14 -1.70 -21.82 7.00
CA ASP A 14 -1.44 -23.17 6.47
C ASP A 14 -2.09 -23.40 5.09
N ASN A 15 -3.14 -22.63 4.76
CA ASN A 15 -3.87 -22.76 3.50
C ASN A 15 -3.36 -21.72 2.48
N THR A 16 -2.80 -22.19 1.38
CA THR A 16 -2.21 -21.35 0.34
C THR A 16 -3.21 -20.41 -0.35
N HIS A 17 -4.47 -20.82 -0.52
CA HIS A 17 -5.52 -19.96 -1.06
C HIS A 17 -5.80 -18.78 -0.12
N HIS A 18 -5.92 -19.03 1.18
CA HIS A 18 -6.15 -17.98 2.17
C HIS A 18 -4.93 -17.07 2.34
N ILE A 19 -3.71 -17.61 2.28
CA ILE A 19 -2.48 -16.79 2.33
C ILE A 19 -2.47 -15.79 1.17
N ALA A 20 -2.69 -16.25 -0.06
CA ALA A 20 -2.75 -15.37 -1.23
C ALA A 20 -3.88 -14.35 -1.11
N GLU A 21 -5.10 -14.80 -0.82
CA GLU A 21 -6.28 -13.93 -0.71
C GLU A 21 -6.11 -12.86 0.38
N SER A 22 -5.52 -13.23 1.53
CA SER A 22 -5.23 -12.30 2.61
C SER A 22 -4.24 -11.21 2.19
N GLY A 23 -3.19 -11.59 1.45
CA GLY A 23 -2.22 -10.65 0.89
C GLY A 23 -2.87 -9.66 -0.06
N PHE A 24 -3.69 -10.13 -1.00
CA PHE A 24 -4.39 -9.24 -1.93
C PHE A 24 -5.37 -8.29 -1.23
N LYS A 25 -6.12 -8.77 -0.24
CA LYS A 25 -7.04 -7.94 0.55
C LYS A 25 -6.29 -6.88 1.37
N ALA A 26 -5.18 -7.26 2.00
CA ALA A 26 -4.33 -6.34 2.76
C ALA A 26 -3.73 -5.26 1.85
N LEU A 27 -3.17 -5.67 0.71
CA LEU A 27 -2.62 -4.75 -0.29
C LEU A 27 -3.68 -3.79 -0.84
N ALA A 28 -4.90 -4.26 -1.12
CA ALA A 28 -5.99 -3.40 -1.56
C ALA A 28 -6.35 -2.33 -0.51
N GLY A 29 -6.36 -2.70 0.77
CA GLY A 29 -6.55 -1.75 1.88
C GLY A 29 -5.42 -0.73 1.98
N ALA A 30 -4.17 -1.17 1.96
CA ALA A 30 -3.00 -0.31 2.03
C ALA A 30 -2.90 0.65 0.84
N LEU A 31 -3.21 0.18 -0.37
CA LEU A 31 -3.25 1.02 -1.56
C LEU A 31 -4.38 2.05 -1.48
N ARG A 32 -5.57 1.68 -0.98
CA ARG A 32 -6.66 2.64 -0.81
C ARG A 32 -6.24 3.80 0.08
N GLU A 33 -5.62 3.49 1.23
CA GLU A 33 -5.10 4.52 2.15
C GLU A 33 -3.99 5.35 1.50
N ALA A 34 -3.03 4.72 0.82
CA ALA A 34 -1.88 5.41 0.23
C ALA A 34 -2.25 6.38 -0.91
N VAL A 35 -3.34 6.12 -1.65
CA VAL A 35 -3.78 6.98 -2.77
C VAL A 35 -4.85 7.99 -2.39
N GLU A 36 -5.37 7.94 -1.16
CA GLU A 36 -6.32 8.93 -0.67
C GLU A 36 -5.69 10.33 -0.63
N ARG A 37 -6.49 11.35 -0.94
CA ARG A 37 -6.02 12.73 -0.88
C ARG A 37 -5.89 13.16 0.58
N ASP A 38 -4.66 13.37 1.03
CA ASP A 38 -4.43 13.91 2.37
C ASP A 38 -4.59 15.45 2.38
N PRO A 39 -5.62 16.01 3.06
CA PRO A 39 -5.82 17.45 3.15
C PRO A 39 -4.65 18.19 3.82
N LYS A 40 -3.82 17.52 4.62
CA LYS A 40 -2.68 18.12 5.31
C LYS A 40 -1.53 18.47 4.35
N THR A 41 -1.46 17.81 3.19
CA THR A 41 -0.41 18.06 2.20
C THR A 41 -0.60 19.37 1.47
N GLY A 42 -1.79 19.99 1.52
CA GLY A 42 -2.11 21.20 0.77
C GLY A 42 -1.97 21.03 -0.75
N GLY A 43 -1.97 19.80 -1.26
CA GLY A 43 -1.71 19.49 -2.67
C GLY A 43 -0.23 19.41 -3.06
N HIS A 44 0.69 19.53 -2.10
CA HIS A 44 2.12 19.37 -2.34
C HIS A 44 2.54 17.89 -2.34
N ALA A 45 3.63 17.58 -3.04
CA ALA A 45 4.21 16.25 -3.02
C ALA A 45 4.69 15.90 -1.58
N PRO A 46 4.34 14.72 -1.04
CA PRO A 46 4.76 14.29 0.30
C PRO A 46 6.22 13.82 0.31
N SER A 47 7.14 14.71 -0.05
CA SER A 47 8.58 14.44 -0.17
C SER A 47 9.37 15.70 0.11
N THR A 48 10.45 15.61 0.89
CA THR A 48 11.34 16.74 1.19
C THR A 48 12.06 17.27 -0.06
N LYS A 49 12.15 16.45 -1.11
CA LYS A 49 12.70 16.84 -2.42
C LYS A 49 11.66 17.48 -3.33
N GLY A 50 10.39 17.53 -2.91
CA GLY A 50 9.27 18.08 -3.69
C GLY A 50 8.83 17.23 -4.88
N VAL A 51 9.39 16.02 -5.04
CA VAL A 51 9.09 15.09 -6.14
C VAL A 51 8.99 13.65 -5.62
N LEU A 52 8.28 12.80 -6.36
CA LEU A 52 8.15 11.35 -6.14
C LEU A 52 8.85 10.59 -7.27
#